data_AF-A0A387BAN5-F1
#
_entry.id   AF-A0A387BAN5-F1
#
_cell.length_a   1.000
_cell.length_b   1.000
_cell.length_c   1.000
_cell.angle_alpha   90.00
_cell.angle_beta   90.00
_cell.angle_gamma   90.00
#
_symmetry.space_group_name_H-M   'P 1'
#
loop_
_entity.id
_entity.type
_entity.pdbx_description
1 polymer ?
#
loop_
_entity_poly.entity_id
_entity_poly.type
_entity_poly.pdbx_seq_one_letter_code
_entity_poly.pdbx_strand_id
1 'polypeptide(L)' 'MAYKKPEKSTFQKVTMVVVIIMVVLTVFSVLATMLSAL' A
#
# COMPACT_ATOMS: atom_id res chain seq x y z
N MET A 1 12.50 -31.24 -8.37
CA MET A 1 12.19 -30.02 -9.14
C MET A 1 12.14 -28.85 -8.16
N ALA A 2 13.12 -27.94 -8.22
CA ALA A 2 13.16 -26.80 -7.31
C ALA A 2 12.02 -25.84 -7.65
N TYR A 3 11.09 -25.65 -6.70
CA TYR A 3 9.99 -24.70 -6.81
C TYR A 3 10.54 -23.30 -7.07
N LYS A 4 10.55 -22.87 -8.34
CA LYS A 4 10.85 -21.49 -8.69
C LYS A 4 9.72 -20.64 -8.13
N LYS A 5 10.03 -19.79 -7.14
CA LYS A 5 9.08 -18.80 -6.63
C LYS A 5 8.58 -17.97 -7.82
N PRO A 6 7.26 -17.75 -7.96
CA PRO A 6 6.74 -16.90 -9.01
C PRO A 6 7.32 -15.50 -8.82
N GLU A 7 8.11 -15.03 -9.80
CA GLU A 7 8.57 -13.66 -9.80
C GLU A 7 7.36 -12.75 -9.98
N LYS A 8 7.14 -11.86 -9.01
CA LYS A 8 6.09 -10.85 -9.11
C LYS A 8 6.34 -9.98 -10.33
N SER A 9 5.35 -9.89 -11.21
CA SER A 9 5.38 -9.01 -12.38
C SER A 9 5.67 -7.56 -11.97
N THR A 10 6.34 -6.80 -12.84
CA THR A 10 6.58 -5.36 -12.65
C THR A 10 5.28 -4.62 -12.35
N PHE A 11 4.19 -5.00 -13.01
CA PHE A 11 2.88 -4.45 -12.73
C PHE A 11 2.46 -4.70 -11.27
N GLN A 12 2.60 -5.93 -10.79
CA GLN A 12 2.25 -6.32 -9.41
C GLN A 12 3.12 -5.63 -8.35
N LYS A 13 4.41 -5.40 -8.65
CA LYS A 13 5.30 -4.63 -7.76
C LYS A 13 4.83 -3.18 -7.67
N VAL A 14 4.53 -2.54 -8.80
CA VAL A 14 4.03 -1.17 -8.85
C VAL A 14 2.67 -1.05 -8.16
N THR A 15 1.73 -1.98 -8.41
CA THR A 15 0.42 -1.96 -7.72
C THR A 15 0.59 -2.11 -6.22
N MET A 16 1.49 -2.98 -5.74
CA MET A 16 1.75 -3.10 -4.31
C MET A 16 2.25 -1.78 -3.71
N VAL A 17 3.18 -1.09 -4.37
CA VAL A 17 3.68 0.21 -3.90
C VAL A 17 2.56 1.25 -3.86
N VAL A 18 1.75 1.33 -4.92
CA VAL A 18 0.61 2.26 -4.98
C VAL A 18 -0.39 2.00 -3.86
N VAL A 19 -0.73 0.73 -3.62
CA VAL A 19 -1.66 0.35 -2.54
C VAL A 19 -1.11 0.75 -1.18
N ILE A 20 0.19 0.53 -0.92
CA ILE A 20 0.82 0.94 0.34
C ILE A 20 0.73 2.46 0.53
N ILE A 21 1.04 3.25 -0.50
CA ILE A 21 0.94 4.71 -0.44
C ILE A 21 -0.51 5.13 -0.17
N MET A 22 -1.48 4.52 -0.86
CA MET A 22 -2.90 4.79 -0.65
C MET A 22 -3.30 4.56 0.81
N VAL A 23 -2.93 3.41 1.38
CA VAL A 23 -3.24 3.08 2.78
C VAL A 23 -2.65 4.11 3.73
N VAL A 24 -1.37 4.49 3.55
CA VAL A 24 -0.71 5.49 4.39
C VAL A 24 -1.43 6.84 4.32
N LEU A 25 -1.78 7.30 3.12
CA LEU A 25 -2.52 8.55 2.94
C LEU A 25 -3.91 8.50 3.58
N THR A 26 -4.60 7.35 3.46
CA THR A 26 -5.93 7.18 4.04
C THR A 26 -5.87 7.26 5.57
N VAL A 27 -4.90 6.56 6.18
CA VAL A 27 -4.70 6.60 7.64
C VAL A 27 -4.33 8.01 8.10
N PHE A 28 -3.43 8.69 7.37
CA PHE A 28 -3.05 10.07 7.68
C PHE A 28 -4.25 11.01 7.61
N SER A 29 -5.09 10.89 6.59
CA SER A 29 -6.30 11.68 6.45
C SER A 29 -7.26 11.45 7.63
N VAL A 30 -7.47 10.19 8.04
CA VAL A 30 -8.35 9.87 9.18
C VAL A 30 -7.81 10.49 10.47
N LEU A 31 -6.50 10.38 10.73
CA LEU A 31 -5.86 11.01 11.88
C LEU A 31 -6.00 12.54 11.85
N ALA A 32 -5.82 13.16 10.69
CA ALA A 32 -5.99 14.60 10.52
C ALA A 32 -7.44 15.04 10.77
N THR A 33 -8.42 14.28 10.28
CA THR A 33 -9.84 14.56 10.55
C THR A 33 -10.17 14.45 12.03
N MET A 34 -9.65 13.42 12.72
CA MET A 34 -9.85 13.26 14.17
C MET A 34 -9.21 14.38 14.97
N LEU A 35 -8.00 14.82 14.59
CA LEU A 35 -7.32 15.94 15.22
C LEU A 35 -8.04 17.28 14.96
N SER A 36 -8.58 17.47 13.76
CA SER A 36 -9.34 18.68 13.40
C SER A 36 -10.75 18.73 14.00
N ALA A 37 -11.29 17.59 14.44
CA ALA A 37 -12.60 17.48 15.05
C ALA A 37 -12.57 17.60 16.58
N LEU A 38 -11.38 17.67 17.19
CA LEU A 38 -11.13 17.91 18.61
C LEU A 38 -11.00 19.42 18.90
#